data_AF-A0A2U8FPA0-F1
#
_entry.id   AF-A0A2U8FPA0-F1
#
_cell.length_a   1.000
_cell.length_b   1.000
_cell.length_c   1.000
_cell.angle_alpha   90.00
_cell.angle_beta   90.00
_cell.angle_gamma   90.00
#
_symmetry.space_group_name_H-M   'P 1'
#
loop_
_entity.id
_entity.type
_entity.pdbx_description
1 polymer ?
#
loop_
_entity_poly.entity_id
_entity_poly.type
_entity_poly.pdbx_seq_one_letter_code
_entity_poly.pdbx_strand_id
1 'polypeptide(L)'
;MSPSALPAVPLARFGPWWPGVAVLVLMCMVLLGSGITVDNVRSAIRATARLSLVCFCLAYGASALWQVRPTRLSAWIRRHRRQWGLLFVASHTVHLVFIGMLRLLDPALFASLVPAATLVTGTLAYAVLWAMGLTSSDRVAARMGAPAWRRLHTWGGHYLWLSFAVAYGKRVPLDAVYALPFALLLVVLGLRLGCALRRPSSSVPSRP
;
A
#
# COMPACT_ATOMS: atom_id res chain seq x y z
N MET A 1 -4.67 45.35 32.66
CA MET A 1 -5.16 44.70 31.43
C MET A 1 -4.18 43.60 31.06
N SER A 2 -4.46 42.36 31.46
CA SER A 2 -3.62 41.20 31.12
C SER A 2 -4.05 40.65 29.76
N PRO A 3 -3.13 40.40 28.81
CA PRO A 3 -3.49 39.85 27.52
C PRO A 3 -4.03 38.43 27.70
N SER A 4 -5.24 38.20 27.18
CA SER A 4 -5.87 36.89 27.10
C SER A 4 -5.02 35.96 26.24
N ALA A 5 -4.49 34.90 26.84
CA ALA A 5 -3.85 33.82 26.11
C ALA A 5 -4.91 33.13 25.23
N LEU A 6 -4.75 33.24 23.91
CA LEU A 6 -5.56 32.48 22.97
C LEU A 6 -5.34 30.97 23.22
N PRO A 7 -6.38 30.14 23.15
CA PRO A 7 -6.24 28.70 23.34
C PRO A 7 -5.31 28.15 22.26
N ALA A 8 -4.18 27.59 22.68
CA ALA A 8 -3.29 26.85 21.79
C ALA A 8 -4.06 25.68 21.19
N VAL A 9 -4.41 25.78 19.89
CA VAL A 9 -4.93 24.66 19.13
C VAL A 9 -3.86 23.56 19.18
N PRO A 10 -4.17 22.36 19.71
CA PRO A 10 -3.18 21.31 19.77
C PRO A 10 -2.88 20.83 18.34
N LEU A 11 -1.81 21.35 17.74
CA LEU A 11 -1.23 20.87 16.47
C LEU A 11 -0.75 19.40 16.57
N ALA A 12 -0.83 18.79 17.77
CA ALA A 12 -0.29 17.49 18.11
C ALA A 12 -1.21 16.28 17.81
N ARG A 13 -2.23 16.40 16.96
CA ARG A 13 -3.04 15.24 16.52
C ARG A 13 -2.80 14.79 15.08
N PHE A 14 -1.97 15.53 14.36
CA PHE A 14 -1.66 15.25 12.97
C PHE A 14 -0.14 15.20 12.77
N GLY A 15 0.45 14.00 12.89
CA GLY A 15 1.89 13.76 12.68
C GLY A 15 2.40 14.15 11.28
N PRO A 16 3.70 14.00 10.99
CA PRO A 16 4.38 14.54 9.80
C PRO A 16 4.13 13.73 8.52
N TRP A 17 2.86 13.55 8.14
CA TRP A 17 2.44 12.77 6.95
C TRP A 17 1.87 13.65 5.83
N TRP A 18 1.77 14.96 6.08
CA TRP A 18 1.58 15.94 5.02
C TRP A 18 2.62 15.83 3.91
N PRO A 19 3.89 15.38 4.11
CA PRO A 19 4.82 15.23 3.00
C PRO A 19 4.40 14.11 2.04
N GLY A 20 3.91 12.97 2.56
CA GLY A 20 3.44 11.86 1.71
C GLY A 20 2.18 12.23 0.93
N VAL A 21 1.25 12.94 1.59
CA VAL A 21 0.06 13.50 0.93
C VAL A 21 0.45 14.57 -0.07
N ALA A 22 1.37 15.47 0.27
CA ALA A 22 1.86 16.53 -0.61
C ALA A 22 2.59 15.96 -1.84
N VAL A 23 3.39 14.91 -1.69
CA VAL A 23 4.00 14.20 -2.82
C VAL A 23 2.93 13.59 -3.72
N LEU A 24 1.91 12.95 -3.15
CA LEU A 24 0.80 12.40 -3.95
C LEU A 24 0.02 13.52 -4.67
N VAL A 25 -0.29 14.61 -3.98
CA VAL A 25 -0.99 15.77 -4.55
C VAL A 25 -0.16 16.43 -5.64
N LEU A 26 1.13 16.71 -5.39
CA LEU A 26 2.05 17.27 -6.37
C LEU A 26 2.17 16.36 -7.59
N MET A 27 2.28 15.05 -7.38
CA MET A 27 2.28 14.08 -8.48
C MET A 27 0.99 14.17 -9.29
N CYS A 28 -0.18 14.20 -8.65
CA CYS A 28 -1.46 14.40 -9.35
C CYS A 28 -1.50 15.72 -10.13
N MET A 29 -1.04 16.82 -9.53
CA MET A 29 -1.02 18.15 -10.16
C MET A 29 -0.13 18.16 -11.40
N VAL A 30 1.09 17.61 -11.32
CA VAL A 30 2.01 17.52 -12.46
C VAL A 30 1.42 16.65 -13.57
N LEU A 31 0.83 15.51 -13.21
CA LEU A 31 0.25 14.59 -14.19
C LEU A 31 -0.98 15.17 -14.89
N LEU A 32 -1.86 15.87 -14.16
CA LEU A 32 -3.02 16.54 -14.75
C LEU A 32 -2.64 17.79 -15.56
N GLY A 33 -1.60 18.53 -15.12
CA GLY A 33 -1.06 19.68 -15.84
C GLY A 33 -0.32 19.33 -17.13
N SER A 34 0.12 18.08 -17.29
CA SER A 34 0.80 17.61 -18.51
C SER A 34 -0.14 17.37 -19.71
N GLY A 35 -1.45 17.45 -19.52
CA GLY A 35 -2.47 17.18 -20.53
C GLY A 35 -2.95 15.72 -20.51
N ILE A 36 -4.22 15.53 -20.87
CA ILE A 36 -4.90 14.22 -20.84
C ILE A 36 -4.65 13.49 -22.17
N THR A 37 -3.48 12.88 -22.30
CA THR A 37 -3.10 12.03 -23.44
C THR A 37 -2.88 10.60 -22.98
N VAL A 38 -2.94 9.63 -23.92
CA VAL A 38 -2.70 8.21 -23.61
C VAL A 38 -1.33 8.01 -22.95
N ASP A 39 -0.27 8.62 -23.46
CA ASP A 39 1.08 8.46 -22.93
C ASP A 39 1.26 9.06 -21.53
N ASN A 40 0.65 10.22 -21.28
CA ASN A 40 0.68 10.85 -19.96
C ASN A 40 -0.09 10.01 -18.94
N VAL A 41 -1.27 9.50 -19.30
CA VAL A 41 -2.06 8.61 -18.44
C VAL A 41 -1.30 7.29 -18.18
N ARG A 42 -0.63 6.70 -19.17
CA ARG A 42 0.20 5.50 -18.95
C ARG A 42 1.40 5.79 -18.04
N SER A 43 1.99 6.97 -18.16
CA SER A 43 3.06 7.42 -17.27
C SER A 43 2.56 7.61 -15.84
N ALA A 44 1.37 8.21 -15.68
CA ALA A 44 0.66 8.36 -14.40
C ALA A 44 0.37 7.01 -13.73
N ILE A 45 -0.12 6.02 -14.50
CA ILE A 45 -0.35 4.64 -14.06
C ILE A 45 0.94 4.02 -13.51
N ARG A 46 2.07 4.15 -14.24
CA ARG A 46 3.37 3.61 -13.77
C ARG A 46 3.86 4.31 -12.51
N ALA A 47 3.77 5.64 -12.45
CA ALA A 47 4.22 6.41 -11.29
C ALA A 47 3.43 6.07 -10.03
N THR A 48 2.10 6.08 -10.12
CA THR A 48 1.20 5.72 -9.01
C THR A 48 1.37 4.26 -8.58
N ALA A 49 1.58 3.32 -9.51
CA ALA A 49 1.86 1.92 -9.17
C ALA A 49 3.17 1.74 -8.39
N ARG A 50 4.22 2.48 -8.74
CA ARG A 50 5.52 2.45 -8.05
C ARG A 50 5.43 3.06 -6.65
N LEU A 51 4.80 4.22 -6.51
CA LEU A 51 4.55 4.84 -5.21
C LEU A 51 3.75 3.92 -4.30
N SER A 52 2.67 3.35 -4.84
CA SER A 52 1.83 2.39 -4.13
C SER A 52 2.59 1.16 -3.68
N LEU A 53 3.46 0.61 -4.54
CA LEU A 53 4.32 -0.52 -4.19
C LEU A 53 5.23 -0.19 -3.01
N VAL A 54 5.90 0.96 -3.03
CA VAL A 54 6.78 1.40 -1.94
C VAL A 54 6.00 1.52 -0.63
N CYS A 55 4.87 2.23 -0.65
CA CYS A 55 4.02 2.39 0.53
C CYS A 55 3.48 1.04 1.05
N PHE A 56 3.08 0.14 0.13
CA PHE A 56 2.66 -1.22 0.46
C PHE A 56 3.79 -2.01 1.11
N CYS A 57 4.98 -2.05 0.51
CA CYS A 57 6.15 -2.76 1.04
C CYS A 57 6.56 -2.25 2.42
N LEU A 58 6.48 -0.94 2.67
CA LEU A 58 6.73 -0.35 3.99
C LEU A 58 5.68 -0.79 5.01
N ALA A 59 4.39 -0.76 4.65
CA ALA A 59 3.30 -1.19 5.55
C ALA A 59 3.28 -2.71 5.80
N TYR A 60 3.51 -3.49 4.76
CA TYR A 60 3.51 -4.95 4.78
C TYR A 60 4.78 -5.49 5.46
N GLY A 61 5.95 -4.94 5.16
CA GLY A 61 7.24 -5.36 5.71
C GLY A 61 7.58 -4.80 7.10
N ALA A 62 6.89 -3.75 7.57
CA ALA A 62 7.18 -3.01 8.79
C ALA A 62 7.63 -3.85 9.99
N SER A 63 6.82 -4.84 10.39
CA SER A 63 7.11 -5.65 11.57
C SER A 63 8.29 -6.61 11.36
N ALA A 64 8.46 -7.14 10.15
CA ALA A 64 9.56 -8.05 9.83
C ALA A 64 10.89 -7.28 9.76
N LEU A 65 10.89 -6.11 9.14
CA LEU A 65 12.07 -5.23 9.08
C LEU A 65 12.58 -4.86 10.48
N TRP A 66 11.67 -4.52 11.41
CA TRP A 66 12.03 -4.24 12.81
C TRP A 66 12.63 -5.46 13.52
N GLN A 67 12.08 -6.66 13.30
CA GLN A 67 12.58 -7.89 13.93
C GLN A 67 13.98 -8.26 13.43
N VAL A 68 14.28 -8.04 12.14
CA VAL A 68 15.57 -8.40 11.54
C VAL A 68 16.64 -7.32 11.77
N ARG A 69 16.28 -6.03 11.73
CA ARG A 69 17.23 -4.91 11.91
C ARG A 69 16.63 -3.79 12.78
N PRO A 70 16.67 -3.90 14.12
CA PRO A 70 16.11 -2.90 15.03
C PRO A 70 16.93 -1.60 15.04
N THR A 71 16.62 -0.71 14.11
CA THR A 71 17.23 0.62 13.92
C THR A 71 16.20 1.74 14.12
N ARG A 72 16.63 3.00 14.29
CA ARG A 72 15.72 4.16 14.36
C ARG A 72 14.75 4.22 13.17
N LEU A 73 15.24 3.93 11.96
CA LEU A 73 14.45 3.90 10.73
C LEU A 73 13.37 2.80 10.78
N SER A 74 13.76 1.56 11.05
CA SER A 74 12.79 0.44 11.13
C SER A 74 11.76 0.64 12.26
N ALA A 75 12.14 1.27 13.38
CA ALA A 75 11.23 1.63 14.46
C ALA A 75 10.22 2.68 13.99
N TRP A 76 10.68 3.67 13.22
CA TRP A 76 9.82 4.71 12.66
C TRP A 76 8.86 4.14 11.61
N ILE A 77 9.34 3.28 10.69
CA ILE A 77 8.49 2.59 9.71
C ILE A 77 7.42 1.76 10.43
N ARG A 78 7.79 1.00 11.46
CA ARG A 78 6.85 0.18 12.25
C ARG A 78 5.82 1.03 12.98
N ARG A 79 6.24 2.12 13.63
CA ARG A 79 5.34 3.06 14.31
C ARG A 79 4.36 3.72 13.34
N HIS A 80 4.79 3.97 12.11
CA HIS A 80 3.98 4.63 11.08
C HIS A 80 3.35 3.66 10.06
N ARG A 81 3.25 2.36 10.40
CA ARG A 81 2.73 1.31 9.51
C ARG A 81 1.34 1.64 8.95
N ARG A 82 0.46 2.20 9.78
CA ARG A 82 -0.91 2.58 9.40
C ARG A 82 -0.90 3.69 8.35
N GLN A 83 -0.06 4.70 8.52
CA GLN A 83 0.06 5.82 7.59
C GLN A 83 0.59 5.36 6.24
N TRP A 84 1.59 4.47 6.23
CA TRP A 84 2.07 3.84 5.00
C TRP A 84 0.96 3.06 4.27
N GLY A 85 0.15 2.31 5.00
CA GLY A 85 -1.01 1.61 4.45
C GLY A 85 -2.06 2.56 3.86
N LEU A 86 -2.35 3.66 4.53
CA LEU A 86 -3.32 4.65 4.05
C LEU A 86 -2.80 5.44 2.83
N LEU A 87 -1.51 5.79 2.79
CA LEU A 87 -0.89 6.38 1.60
C LEU A 87 -0.93 5.42 0.41
N PHE A 88 -0.71 4.13 0.65
CA PHE A 88 -0.92 3.10 -0.36
C PHE A 88 -2.36 3.07 -0.86
N VAL A 89 -3.35 3.02 0.03
CA VAL A 89 -4.78 3.07 -0.34
C VAL A 89 -5.10 4.30 -1.20
N ALA A 90 -4.64 5.48 -0.78
CA ALA A 90 -4.87 6.73 -1.50
C ALA A 90 -4.21 6.70 -2.89
N SER A 91 -2.92 6.35 -2.96
CA SER A 91 -2.18 6.29 -4.23
C SER A 91 -2.75 5.25 -5.19
N HIS A 92 -3.21 4.08 -4.71
CA HIS A 92 -3.80 3.06 -5.57
C HIS A 92 -5.23 3.40 -6.00
N THR A 93 -5.95 4.19 -5.20
CA THR A 93 -7.25 4.73 -5.63
C THR A 93 -7.06 5.73 -6.77
N VAL A 94 -6.05 6.60 -6.69
CA VAL A 94 -5.66 7.47 -7.82
C VAL A 94 -5.19 6.63 -9.03
N HIS A 95 -4.43 5.57 -8.80
CA HIS A 95 -4.05 4.62 -9.85
C HIS A 95 -5.28 4.07 -10.60
N LEU A 96 -6.35 3.72 -9.88
CA LEU A 96 -7.60 3.23 -10.47
C LEU A 96 -8.27 4.29 -11.36
N VAL A 97 -8.25 5.56 -10.92
CA VAL A 97 -8.76 6.68 -11.73
C VAL A 97 -8.04 6.75 -13.07
N PHE A 98 -6.70 6.68 -13.07
CA PHE A 98 -5.94 6.69 -14.33
C PHE A 98 -6.18 5.45 -15.20
N ILE A 99 -6.40 4.27 -14.61
CA ILE A 99 -6.84 3.08 -15.36
C ILE A 99 -8.20 3.34 -16.03
N GLY A 100 -9.14 3.97 -15.30
CA GLY A 100 -10.43 4.39 -15.85
C GLY A 100 -10.29 5.40 -16.99
N MET A 101 -9.41 6.40 -16.84
CA MET A 101 -9.11 7.36 -17.90
C MET A 101 -8.53 6.67 -19.14
N LEU A 102 -7.61 5.71 -18.98
CA LEU A 102 -7.06 4.94 -20.11
C LEU A 102 -8.18 4.20 -20.86
N ARG A 103 -9.11 3.58 -20.12
CA ARG A 103 -10.27 2.90 -20.72
C ARG A 103 -11.14 3.85 -21.56
N LEU A 104 -11.30 5.10 -21.12
CA LEU A 104 -12.09 6.10 -21.84
C LEU A 104 -11.35 6.68 -23.05
N LEU A 105 -10.05 6.91 -22.93
CA LEU A 105 -9.23 7.49 -23.99
C LEU A 105 -8.90 6.50 -25.11
N ASP A 106 -8.62 5.24 -24.76
CA ASP A 106 -8.26 4.20 -25.71
C ASP A 106 -8.80 2.83 -25.23
N PRO A 107 -10.08 2.51 -25.53
CA PRO A 107 -10.70 1.27 -25.14
C PRO A 107 -10.00 0.02 -25.70
N ALA A 108 -9.43 0.11 -26.90
CA ALA A 108 -8.76 -1.00 -27.57
C ALA A 108 -7.44 -1.34 -26.89
N LEU A 109 -6.61 -0.33 -26.59
CA LEU A 109 -5.39 -0.50 -25.82
C LEU A 109 -5.70 -1.01 -24.41
N PHE A 110 -6.72 -0.47 -23.75
CA PHE A 110 -7.15 -0.99 -22.45
C PHE A 110 -7.46 -2.48 -22.49
N ALA A 111 -8.25 -2.93 -23.49
CA ALA A 111 -8.60 -4.34 -23.65
C ALA A 111 -7.37 -5.23 -23.89
N SER A 112 -6.36 -4.75 -24.62
CA SER A 112 -5.10 -5.49 -24.82
C SER A 112 -4.24 -5.59 -23.56
N LEU A 113 -4.31 -4.61 -22.66
CA LEU A 113 -3.47 -4.53 -21.46
C LEU A 113 -4.12 -5.16 -20.22
N VAL A 114 -5.46 -5.22 -20.19
CA VAL A 114 -6.26 -5.68 -19.06
C VAL A 114 -7.16 -6.84 -19.51
N PRO A 115 -6.60 -8.06 -19.69
CA PRO A 115 -7.40 -9.23 -20.02
C PRO A 115 -8.39 -9.56 -18.90
N ALA A 116 -9.44 -10.31 -19.21
CA ALA A 116 -10.54 -10.63 -18.28
C ALA A 116 -10.06 -11.15 -16.92
N ALA A 117 -9.06 -12.04 -16.91
CA ALA A 117 -8.45 -12.53 -15.67
C ALA A 117 -7.87 -11.40 -14.81
N THR A 118 -7.17 -10.41 -15.41
CA THR A 118 -6.64 -9.24 -14.70
C THR A 118 -7.77 -8.34 -14.19
N LEU A 119 -8.88 -8.23 -14.93
CA LEU A 119 -10.03 -7.46 -14.48
C LEU A 119 -10.65 -8.07 -13.22
N VAL A 120 -10.85 -9.40 -13.19
CA VAL A 120 -11.38 -10.11 -12.01
C VAL A 120 -10.44 -10.01 -10.82
N THR A 121 -9.16 -10.37 -10.99
CA THR A 121 -8.20 -10.34 -9.88
C THR A 121 -7.92 -8.92 -9.41
N GLY A 122 -7.90 -7.95 -10.33
CA GLY A 122 -7.71 -6.53 -10.03
C GLY A 122 -8.89 -5.95 -9.26
N THR A 123 -10.12 -6.26 -9.66
CA THR A 123 -11.34 -5.82 -8.96
C THR A 123 -11.36 -6.36 -7.52
N LEU A 124 -11.03 -7.65 -7.33
CA LEU A 124 -10.91 -8.22 -6.00
C LEU A 124 -9.78 -7.54 -5.20
N ALA A 125 -8.65 -7.16 -5.83
CA ALA A 125 -7.59 -6.42 -5.14
C ALA A 125 -8.05 -5.06 -4.64
N TYR A 126 -8.84 -4.32 -5.43
CA TYR A 126 -9.43 -3.07 -5.00
C TYR A 126 -10.43 -3.24 -3.86
N ALA A 127 -11.30 -4.25 -3.93
CA ALA A 127 -12.22 -4.56 -2.84
C ALA A 127 -11.48 -4.86 -1.52
N VAL A 128 -10.44 -5.70 -1.58
CA VAL A 128 -9.60 -6.04 -0.43
C VAL A 128 -8.86 -4.81 0.10
N LEU A 129 -8.27 -4.01 -0.79
CA LEU A 129 -7.57 -2.78 -0.43
C LEU A 129 -8.47 -1.80 0.33
N TRP A 130 -9.66 -1.52 -0.20
CA TRP A 130 -10.59 -0.60 0.45
C TRP A 130 -11.16 -1.16 1.75
N ALA A 131 -11.44 -2.47 1.83
CA ALA A 131 -11.83 -3.10 3.09
C ALA A 131 -10.75 -2.94 4.16
N MET A 132 -9.47 -3.16 3.82
CA MET A 132 -8.34 -2.94 4.73
C MET A 132 -8.18 -1.46 5.10
N GLY A 133 -8.37 -0.54 4.14
CA GLY A 133 -8.31 0.91 4.37
C GLY A 133 -9.39 1.40 5.34
N LEU A 134 -10.65 1.01 5.11
CA LEU A 134 -11.79 1.40 5.96
C LEU A 134 -11.66 0.83 7.38
N THR A 135 -11.11 -0.37 7.51
CA THR A 135 -10.87 -1.03 8.82
C THR A 135 -9.57 -0.59 9.49
N SER A 136 -8.85 0.39 8.93
CA SER A 136 -7.64 0.95 9.54
C SER A 136 -7.93 2.05 10.59
N SER A 137 -9.20 2.40 10.84
CA SER A 137 -9.57 3.30 11.94
C SER A 137 -9.81 2.53 13.24
N ASP A 138 -9.39 3.09 14.37
CA ASP A 138 -9.48 2.41 15.67
C ASP A 138 -10.93 2.08 16.05
N ARG A 139 -11.88 2.95 15.67
CA ARG A 139 -13.32 2.75 15.86
C ARG A 139 -13.86 1.56 15.06
N VAL A 140 -13.51 1.45 13.77
CA VAL A 140 -13.98 0.35 12.91
C VAL A 140 -13.29 -0.96 13.29
N ALA A 141 -11.99 -0.91 13.61
CA ALA A 141 -11.24 -2.06 14.09
C ALA A 141 -11.82 -2.65 15.38
N ALA A 142 -12.21 -1.78 16.33
CA ALA A 142 -12.88 -2.20 17.57
C ALA A 142 -14.22 -2.88 17.31
N ARG A 143 -15.04 -2.34 16.39
CA ARG A 143 -16.35 -2.91 16.02
C ARG A 143 -16.23 -4.26 15.29
N MET A 144 -15.21 -4.44 14.45
CA MET A 144 -14.98 -5.68 13.71
C MET A 144 -14.48 -6.82 14.62
N GLY A 145 -13.85 -6.48 15.75
CA GLY A 145 -13.22 -7.44 16.65
C GLY A 145 -11.83 -7.88 16.18
N ALA A 146 -10.94 -8.14 17.13
CA ALA A 146 -9.54 -8.44 16.86
C ALA A 146 -9.30 -9.68 15.96
N PRO A 147 -10.05 -10.79 16.07
CA PRO A 147 -9.83 -11.97 15.22
C PRO A 147 -10.15 -11.71 13.74
N ALA A 148 -11.32 -11.12 13.45
CA ALA A 148 -11.74 -10.82 12.08
C ALA A 148 -10.83 -9.77 11.44
N TRP A 149 -10.48 -8.72 12.18
CA TRP A 149 -9.53 -7.69 11.73
C TRP A 149 -8.17 -8.29 11.38
N ARG A 150 -7.63 -9.16 12.23
CA ARG A 150 -6.35 -9.85 12.00
C ARG A 150 -6.42 -10.75 10.76
N ARG A 151 -7.51 -11.49 10.59
CA ARG A 151 -7.71 -12.36 9.42
C ARG A 151 -7.74 -11.55 8.13
N LEU A 152 -8.54 -10.47 8.08
CA LEU A 152 -8.63 -9.56 6.94
C LEU A 152 -7.27 -8.98 6.59
N HIS A 153 -6.54 -8.40 7.55
CA HIS A 153 -5.26 -7.74 7.28
C HIS A 153 -4.13 -8.72 6.97
N THR A 154 -4.21 -9.98 7.44
CA THR A 154 -3.22 -11.02 7.12
C THR A 154 -3.47 -11.56 5.72
N TRP A 155 -4.65 -12.12 5.47
CA TRP A 155 -5.00 -12.68 4.17
C TRP A 155 -4.96 -11.62 3.08
N GLY A 156 -5.56 -10.45 3.33
CA GLY A 156 -5.58 -9.34 2.39
C GLY A 156 -4.18 -8.81 2.07
N GLY A 157 -3.28 -8.76 3.06
CA GLY A 157 -1.88 -8.42 2.82
C GLY A 157 -1.18 -9.40 1.88
N HIS A 158 -1.42 -10.72 2.02
CA HIS A 158 -0.88 -11.73 1.11
C HIS A 158 -1.51 -11.68 -0.27
N TYR A 159 -2.82 -11.44 -0.36
CA TYR A 159 -3.51 -11.29 -1.63
C TYR A 159 -2.99 -10.07 -2.44
N LEU A 160 -2.83 -8.93 -1.77
CA LEU A 160 -2.27 -7.72 -2.39
C LEU A 160 -0.80 -7.89 -2.76
N TRP A 161 -0.01 -8.58 -1.93
CA TRP A 161 1.35 -8.97 -2.30
C TRP A 161 1.38 -9.80 -3.58
N LEU A 162 0.54 -10.84 -3.67
CA LEU A 162 0.47 -11.71 -4.84
C LEU A 162 0.04 -10.93 -6.09
N SER A 163 -0.93 -10.03 -5.94
CA SER A 163 -1.42 -9.18 -7.02
C SER A 163 -0.30 -8.30 -7.59
N PHE A 164 0.50 -7.67 -6.71
CA PHE A 164 1.69 -6.93 -7.14
C PHE A 164 2.76 -7.85 -7.76
N ALA A 165 3.01 -9.02 -7.18
CA ALA A 165 4.01 -9.96 -7.68
C ALA A 165 3.68 -10.43 -9.09
N VAL A 166 2.42 -10.76 -9.37
CA VAL A 166 1.97 -11.10 -10.73
C VAL A 166 2.05 -9.89 -11.67
N ALA A 167 1.63 -8.71 -11.21
CA ALA A 167 1.66 -7.50 -12.03
C ALA A 167 3.08 -7.11 -12.47
N TYR A 168 4.06 -7.19 -11.57
CA TYR A 168 5.46 -6.88 -11.87
C TYR A 168 6.20 -8.06 -12.51
N GLY A 169 6.04 -9.27 -11.98
CA GLY A 169 6.75 -10.48 -12.41
C GLY A 169 6.53 -10.83 -13.87
N LYS A 170 5.28 -10.78 -14.36
CA LYS A 170 4.98 -11.07 -15.78
C LYS A 170 5.64 -10.09 -16.77
N ARG A 171 6.12 -8.94 -16.28
CA ARG A 171 6.75 -7.89 -17.10
C ARG A 171 8.26 -7.91 -17.03
N VAL A 172 8.87 -8.66 -16.11
CA VAL A 172 10.33 -8.79 -15.99
C VAL A 172 10.98 -9.29 -17.29
N PRO A 173 10.42 -10.30 -18.00
CA PRO A 173 10.99 -10.74 -19.27
C PRO A 173 10.81 -9.73 -20.42
N LEU A 174 9.88 -8.77 -20.27
CA LEU A 174 9.58 -7.77 -21.29
C LEU A 174 10.47 -6.53 -21.15
N ASP A 175 10.79 -6.16 -19.92
CA ASP A 175 11.65 -5.02 -19.60
C ASP A 175 12.28 -5.21 -18.21
N ALA A 176 13.61 -5.16 -18.16
CA ALA A 176 14.39 -5.34 -16.94
C ALA A 176 14.08 -4.30 -15.85
N VAL A 177 13.48 -3.14 -16.19
CA VAL A 177 13.04 -2.13 -15.22
C VAL A 177 12.06 -2.69 -14.19
N TYR A 178 11.34 -3.76 -14.52
CA TYR A 178 10.40 -4.43 -13.62
C TYR A 178 11.07 -5.42 -12.66
N ALA A 179 12.36 -5.76 -12.86
CA ALA A 179 13.09 -6.66 -11.97
C ALA A 179 13.27 -6.07 -10.57
N LEU A 180 13.58 -4.76 -10.48
CA LEU A 180 13.76 -4.08 -9.19
C LEU A 180 12.51 -4.11 -8.30
N PRO A 181 11.31 -3.67 -8.75
CA PRO A 181 10.09 -3.75 -7.94
C PRO A 181 9.70 -5.20 -7.61
N PHE A 182 9.95 -6.14 -8.52
CA PHE A 182 9.69 -7.56 -8.26
C PHE A 182 10.63 -8.14 -7.18
N ALA A 183 11.93 -7.85 -7.26
CA ALA A 183 12.91 -8.24 -6.25
C ALA A 183 12.56 -7.66 -4.87
N LEU A 184 12.11 -6.40 -4.81
CA LEU A 184 11.63 -5.78 -3.57
C LEU A 184 10.47 -6.59 -2.93
N LEU A 185 9.51 -7.06 -3.73
CA LEU A 185 8.42 -7.90 -3.23
C LEU A 185 8.91 -9.23 -2.67
N LEU A 186 9.86 -9.88 -3.34
CA LEU A 186 10.46 -11.14 -2.88
C LEU A 186 11.22 -10.95 -1.57
N VAL A 187 12.04 -9.89 -1.47
CA VAL A 187 12.77 -9.54 -0.25
C VAL A 187 11.81 -9.33 0.91
N VAL A 188 10.75 -8.53 0.73
CA VAL A 188 9.80 -8.23 1.80
C VAL A 188 9.03 -9.50 2.23
N LEU A 189 8.63 -10.36 1.30
CA LEU A 189 8.00 -11.64 1.65
C LEU A 189 8.97 -12.55 2.40
N GLY A 190 10.21 -12.68 1.92
CA GLY A 190 11.26 -13.48 2.56
C GLY A 190 11.52 -13.06 3.99
N LEU A 191 11.61 -11.75 4.26
CA LEU A 191 11.73 -11.21 5.62
C LEU A 191 10.54 -11.62 6.51
N ARG A 192 9.32 -11.55 5.99
CA ARG A 192 8.11 -11.92 6.75
C ARG A 192 8.04 -13.41 7.06
N LEU A 193 8.30 -14.26 6.07
CA LEU A 193 8.29 -15.71 6.27
C LEU A 193 9.41 -16.13 7.22
N GLY A 194 10.63 -15.59 7.04
CA GLY A 194 11.75 -15.87 7.94
C GLY A 194 11.46 -15.47 9.39
N CYS A 195 10.77 -14.35 9.64
CA CYS A 195 10.35 -13.97 10.99
C CYS A 195 9.24 -14.88 11.54
N ALA A 196 8.32 -15.34 10.70
CA ALA A 196 7.23 -16.22 11.11
C ALA A 196 7.76 -17.60 11.55
N LEU A 197 8.74 -18.14 10.82
CA LEU A 197 9.36 -19.44 11.11
C LEU A 197 10.23 -19.42 12.37
N ARG A 198 10.74 -18.26 12.79
CA ARG A 198 11.57 -18.10 14.00
C ARG A 198 10.77 -18.03 15.29
N ARG A 199 9.43 -18.00 15.25
CA ARG A 199 8.61 -17.98 16.46
C ARG A 199 8.54 -19.39 17.03
N PRO A 200 9.06 -19.65 18.25
CA PRO A 200 8.90 -20.95 18.88
C PRO A 200 7.41 -21.27 19.00
N SER A 201 7.00 -22.46 18.55
CA SER A 201 5.69 -23.00 18.87
C SER A 201 5.61 -23.08 20.38
N SER A 202 4.83 -22.21 21.03
CA SER A 202 4.49 -22.36 22.43
C SER A 202 3.64 -23.63 22.55
N SER A 203 4.27 -24.77 22.76
CA SER A 203 3.63 -25.99 23.22
C SER A 203 2.96 -25.66 24.55
N VAL A 204 1.64 -25.61 24.55
CA VAL A 204 0.84 -25.54 25.78
C VAL A 204 1.24 -26.74 26.64
N PRO A 205 1.70 -26.55 27.90
CA PRO A 205 1.88 -27.67 28.80
C PRO A 205 0.48 -28.28 29.05
N SER A 206 0.30 -29.55 28.70
CA SER A 206 -0.81 -30.35 29.21
C SER A 206 -0.71 -30.34 30.73
N ARG A 207 -1.67 -29.68 31.40
CA ARG A 207 -1.79 -29.78 32.85
C ARG A 207 -2.22 -31.23 33.20
N PRO A 208 -1.64 -31.83 34.25
CA PRO A 208 -2.04 -33.15 34.73
C PRO A 208 -3.45 -33.14 35.30
#